data_AF-A0A921IKI9-F1
#
_entry.id   AF-A0A921IKI9-F1
#
_cell.length_a   1.000
_cell.length_b   1.000
_cell.length_c   1.000
_cell.angle_alpha   90.00
_cell.angle_beta   90.00
_cell.angle_gamma   90.00
#
_symmetry.space_group_name_H-M   'P 1'
#
loop_
_entity.id
_entity.type
_entity.pdbx_description
1 polymer ?
#
loop_
_entity_poly.entity_id
_entity_poly.type
_entity_poly.pdbx_seq_one_letter_code
_entity_poly.pdbx_strand_id
1 'polypeptide(L)' 'MKSNLRNEIKAYIVRSGCTMQEVVDLLSDEHGWSDSVSNLSNKLQRESLRYTEAVQLAAALGYDIVWQRRTKP' A
#
# COMPACT_ATOMS: atom_id res chain seq x y z
N MET A 1 4.78 19.06 7.96
CA MET A 1 4.01 17.85 8.32
C MET A 1 4.74 16.66 7.76
N LYS A 2 5.36 15.81 8.57
CA LYS A 2 5.91 14.54 8.06
C LYS A 2 4.72 13.68 7.67
N SER A 3 4.43 13.58 6.37
CA SER A 3 3.50 12.57 5.87
C SER A 3 4.18 11.23 6.15
N ASN A 4 3.75 10.55 7.21
CA ASN A 4 4.24 9.23 7.50
C ASN A 4 3.54 8.30 6.50
N LEU A 5 4.27 7.85 5.46
CA LEU A 5 3.78 6.96 4.40
C LEU A 5 2.85 5.86 4.95
N ARG A 6 3.22 5.32 6.11
CA ARG A 6 2.44 4.33 6.86
C ARG A 6 1.01 4.77 7.18
N ASN A 7 0.82 6.00 7.65
CA ASN A 7 -0.51 6.51 8.03
C ASN A 7 -1.38 6.76 6.81
N GLU A 8 -0.79 7.25 5.72
CA GLU A 8 -1.49 7.47 4.46
C GLU A 8 -1.98 6.15 3.86
N ILE A 9 -1.11 5.16 3.72
CA ILE A 9 -1.47 3.83 3.24
C ILE A 9 -2.55 3.19 4.14
N LYS A 10 -2.40 3.27 5.46
CA LYS A 10 -3.42 2.77 6.41
C LYS A 10 -4.77 3.44 6.22
N ALA A 11 -4.80 4.75 5.95
CA ALA A 11 -6.04 5.47 5.73
C ALA A 11 -6.75 4.98 4.45
N TYR A 12 -6.00 4.67 3.38
CA TYR A 12 -6.57 4.08 2.17
C TYR A 12 -7.08 2.65 2.38
N ILE A 13 -6.40 1.83 3.17
CA ILE A 13 -6.88 0.49 3.55
C ILE A 13 -8.26 0.59 4.24
N VAL A 14 -8.36 1.43 5.28
CA VAL A 14 -9.61 1.64 6.02
C VAL A 14 -10.69 2.24 5.12
N ARG A 15 -10.35 3.19 4.24
CA ARG A 15 -11.30 3.80 3.30
C ARG A 15 -11.87 2.80 2.31
N SER A 16 -11.10 1.78 1.94
CA SER A 16 -11.54 0.72 1.02
C SER A 16 -12.44 -0.31 1.71
N GLY A 17 -12.70 -0.16 3.01
CA GLY A 17 -13.47 -1.11 3.79
C GLY A 17 -12.71 -2.39 4.15
N CYS A 18 -11.41 -2.44 3.86
CA CYS A 18 -10.56 -3.59 4.14
C CYS A 18 -9.87 -3.45 5.49
N THR A 19 -9.64 -4.58 6.13
CA THR A 19 -8.69 -4.75 7.21
C THR A 19 -7.27 -4.92 6.66
N MET A 20 -6.28 -4.72 7.51
CA MET A 20 -4.89 -4.97 7.15
C MET A 20 -4.64 -6.46 6.80
N GLN A 21 -5.37 -7.38 7.43
CA GLN A 21 -5.22 -8.81 7.18
C GLN A 21 -5.76 -9.16 5.79
N GLU A 22 -6.97 -8.71 5.44
CA GLU A 22 -7.56 -8.98 4.11
C GLU A 22 -6.68 -8.48 2.96
N VAL A 23 -6.03 -7.31 3.13
CA VAL A 23 -5.09 -6.80 2.13
C VAL A 23 -3.86 -7.68 2.00
N VAL A 24 -3.34 -8.17 3.13
CA VAL A 24 -2.16 -9.05 3.13
C VAL A 24 -2.48 -10.41 2.56
N ASP A 25 -3.65 -10.97 2.87
CA ASP A 25 -4.14 -12.23 2.32
C ASP A 25 -4.29 -12.12 0.79
N LEU A 26 -4.92 -11.04 0.31
CA LEU A 26 -5.07 -10.78 -1.13
C LEU A 26 -3.70 -10.67 -1.84
N LEU A 27 -2.76 -9.93 -1.26
CA LEU A 27 -1.41 -9.78 -1.82
C LEU A 27 -0.60 -11.08 -1.75
N SER A 28 -0.85 -11.92 -0.75
CA SER A 28 -0.25 -13.26 -0.64
C SER A 28 -0.77 -14.16 -1.76
N ASP A 29 -2.08 -14.22 -1.94
CA ASP A 29 -2.74 -15.10 -2.90
C ASP A 29 -2.44 -14.70 -4.36
N GLU A 30 -2.50 -13.41 -4.69
CA GLU A 30 -2.33 -12.94 -6.08
C GLU A 30 -0.88 -12.70 -6.49
N HIS A 31 0.00 -12.38 -5.53
CA HIS A 31 1.36 -11.90 -5.81
C HIS A 31 2.46 -12.61 -5.02
N GLY A 32 2.12 -13.62 -4.20
CA GLY A 32 3.09 -14.38 -3.43
C GLY A 32 3.80 -13.55 -2.36
N TRP A 33 3.15 -12.50 -1.84
CA TRP A 33 3.67 -11.77 -0.70
C TRP A 33 3.68 -12.64 0.55
N SER A 34 4.43 -12.21 1.58
CA SER A 34 4.22 -12.78 2.90
C SER A 34 2.84 -12.39 3.43
N ASP A 35 2.11 -13.40 3.90
CA ASP A 35 0.83 -13.36 4.62
C ASP A 35 0.90 -12.68 6.01
N SER A 36 2.03 -12.09 6.38
CA SER A 36 2.21 -11.44 7.67
C SER A 36 1.94 -9.94 7.62
N VAL A 37 0.93 -9.51 8.39
CA VAL A 37 0.66 -8.09 8.69
C VAL A 37 1.89 -7.37 9.24
N SER A 38 2.71 -8.05 10.05
CA SER A 38 3.92 -7.46 10.63
C SER A 38 4.94 -7.07 9.56
N ASN A 39 5.06 -7.87 8.49
CA ASN A 39 5.98 -7.61 7.39
C ASN A 39 5.56 -6.37 6.60
N LEU A 40 4.28 -6.26 6.24
CA LEU A 40 3.73 -5.06 5.59
C LEU A 40 3.90 -3.82 6.49
N SER A 41 3.55 -3.90 7.78
CA SER A 41 3.70 -2.78 8.70
C SER A 41 5.17 -2.34 8.84
N ASN A 42 6.13 -3.27 8.85
CA ASN A 42 7.55 -2.97 8.91
C ASN A 42 8.06 -2.30 7.63
N LYS A 43 7.63 -2.76 6.45
CA LYS A 43 7.95 -2.10 5.17
C LYS A 43 7.45 -0.67 5.13
N LEU A 44 6.20 -0.44 5.56
CA LEU A 44 5.61 0.90 5.64
C LEU A 44 6.34 1.79 6.66
N GLN A 45 6.72 1.25 7.82
CA GLN A 45 7.44 2.00 8.85
C GLN A 45 8.86 2.38 8.43
N ARG A 46 9.55 1.52 7.68
CA ARG A 46 10.92 1.76 7.18
C ARG A 46 10.95 2.47 5.83
N GLU A 47 9.78 2.81 5.29
CA GLU A 47 9.62 3.42 3.97
C GLU A 47 10.34 2.63 2.86
N SER A 48 10.32 1.30 2.97
CA SER A 48 11.07 0.38 2.11
C SER A 48 10.18 -0.34 1.09
N LEU A 49 9.02 0.22 0.76
CA LEU A 49 8.08 -0.34 -0.21
C LEU A 49 8.66 -0.15 -1.63
N ARG A 50 8.82 -1.25 -2.38
CA ARG A 50 9.28 -1.18 -3.77
C ARG A 50 8.18 -0.64 -4.69
N TYR A 51 8.54 -0.12 -5.86
CA TYR A 51 7.54 0.40 -6.80
C TYR A 51 6.52 -0.66 -7.23
N THR A 52 6.97 -1.87 -7.57
CA THR A 52 6.08 -3.00 -7.90
C THR A 52 5.13 -3.33 -6.75
N GLU A 53 5.64 -3.24 -5.51
CA GLU A 53 4.84 -3.49 -4.32
C GLU A 53 3.78 -2.41 -4.10
N ALA A 54 4.12 -1.15 -4.37
CA ALA A 54 3.17 -0.04 -4.35
C ALA A 54 2.06 -0.22 -5.39
N VAL A 55 2.41 -0.63 -6.61
CA VAL A 55 1.44 -0.89 -7.70
C VAL A 55 0.46 -2.00 -7.31
N GLN A 56 0.99 -3.11 -6.80
CA GLN A 56 0.17 -4.25 -6.36
C GLN A 56 -0.74 -3.88 -5.19
N LEU A 57 -0.22 -3.15 -4.20
CA LEU A 57 -1.01 -2.65 -3.08
C LEU A 57 -2.11 -1.68 -3.54
N ALA A 58 -1.83 -0.81 -4.50
CA ALA A 58 -2.85 0.08 -5.05
C ALA A 58 -3.94 -0.72 -5.78
N ALA A 59 -3.56 -1.69 -6.62
CA ALA A 59 -4.49 -2.55 -7.32
C ALA A 59 -5.38 -3.36 -6.36
N ALA A 60 -4.79 -3.95 -5.31
CA ALA A 60 -5.50 -4.66 -4.24
C ALA A 60 -6.53 -3.79 -3.51
N LEU A 61 -6.29 -2.48 -3.45
CA LEU A 61 -7.20 -1.49 -2.86
C LEU A 61 -8.17 -0.87 -3.88
N GLY A 62 -8.11 -1.27 -5.15
CA GLY A 62 -8.94 -0.73 -6.22
C GLY A 62 -8.52 0.66 -6.72
N TYR A 63 -7.24 1.01 -6.64
CA TYR A 63 -6.67 2.28 -7.10
C TYR A 63 -5.63 2.09 -8.20
N ASP A 64 -5.54 3.08 -9.08
CA ASP A 64 -4.47 3.20 -10.07
C ASP A 64 -3.34 4.12 -9.58
N ILE A 65 -2.10 3.74 -9.84
CA ILE A 65 -0.94 4.64 -9.71
C ILE A 65 -0.75 5.37 -11.04
N VAL A 66 -0.93 6.70 -11.01
CA VAL A 66 -0.77 7.54 -12.21
C VAL A 66 0.43 8.47 -12.10
N TRP A 67 1.19 8.56 -13.19
CA TRP A 67 2.20 9.61 -13.35
C TRP A 67 1.52 10.90 -13.80
N GLN A 68 1.19 11.76 -12.84
CA GLN A 68 0.64 13.07 -13.15
C GLN A 68 1.76 14.09 -13.36
N ARG A 69 1.85 14.65 -14.58
CA ARG A 69 2.79 15.72 -14.86
C ARG A 69 2.43 16.93 -13.99
N ARG A 70 3.39 17.46 -13.23
CA ARG A 70 3.19 18.69 -12.46
C ARG A 70 2.79 19.81 -13.44
N THR A 71 1.62 20.41 -13.24
CA THR A 71 1.33 21.71 -13.84
C THR A 71 2.34 22.68 -13.23
N LYS A 72 3.18 23.31 -14.08
CA LYS A 72 4.07 24.38 -13.61
C LYS A 72 3.21 25.41 -12.85
N PRO A 73 3.70 25.96 -11.73
CA PRO A 73 3.01 27.07 -11.07
C PRO A 73 2.83 28.24 -12.03
#